data_AF-A0A3E2B1H6-F1
#
_entry.id   AF-A0A3E2B1H6-F1
#
_cell.length_a   1.000
_cell.length_b   1.000
_cell.length_c   1.000
_cell.angle_alpha   90.00
_cell.angle_beta   90.00
_cell.angle_gamma   90.00
#
_symmetry.space_group_name_H-M   'P 1'
#
loop_
_entity.id
_entity.type
_entity.pdbx_description
1 polymer ?
#
loop_
_entity_poly.entity_id
_entity_poly.type
_entity_poly.pdbx_seq_one_letter_code
_entity_poly.pdbx_strand_id
1 'polypeptide(L)'
;GKAPAIIYGALPYATRRKQMEGFLAGQMDYVVSTDAIGMGLNLPIRRILFMDTEKFDGVERRALKPEEIQQIAGRAGRYGMYDKGYVGATQNLGAIRAGLNTVVPPLQQAVAGFSDLVLMVDFDLLEVLTEWNKMPTVEPYVKLDITRYLTIISKLREQGFQLTKEQELRAANIPFDETEEPLRALFFHFLRLHQQGEALPQPELPQEGPRTLPDLELYCRKLDLYFSFAKAFGCPVDEDALYDRREEVAEEINEILLHRLKNNIRFCALCGTALPLHHHGRLCDACFRKQRRRGLGRT
;
A
#
# COMPACT_ATOMS: atom_id res chain seq x y z
N GLY A 1 -20.72 20.80 -8.56
CA GLY A 1 -19.50 20.95 -7.73
C GLY A 1 -18.30 20.65 -8.60
N LYS A 2 -17.13 21.20 -8.27
CA LYS A 2 -15.88 20.97 -9.01
C LYS A 2 -15.39 19.53 -8.81
N ALA A 3 -14.78 18.91 -9.82
CA ALA A 3 -14.32 17.52 -9.74
C ALA A 3 -12.96 17.45 -9.02
N PRO A 4 -12.82 16.61 -7.96
CA PRO A 4 -11.54 16.36 -7.32
C PRO A 4 -10.70 15.33 -8.07
N ALA A 5 -9.39 15.51 -8.07
CA ALA A 5 -8.46 14.40 -8.25
C ALA A 5 -8.26 13.68 -6.91
N ILE A 6 -8.19 12.35 -6.91
CA ILE A 6 -8.09 11.54 -5.70
C ILE A 6 -6.84 10.67 -5.75
N ILE A 7 -6.03 10.75 -4.69
CA ILE A 7 -4.75 10.06 -4.61
C ILE A 7 -4.59 9.44 -3.22
N TYR A 8 -4.38 8.13 -3.14
CA TYR A 8 -4.08 7.44 -1.88
C TYR A 8 -3.12 6.29 -2.12
N GLY A 9 -2.49 5.78 -1.05
CA GLY A 9 -1.39 4.83 -1.13
C GLY A 9 -1.72 3.54 -1.90
N ALA A 10 -2.92 2.99 -1.69
CA ALA A 10 -3.39 1.77 -2.34
C ALA A 10 -3.80 1.96 -3.82
N LEU A 11 -3.89 3.21 -4.30
CA LEU A 11 -4.31 3.47 -5.67
C LEU A 11 -3.24 2.96 -6.65
N PRO A 12 -3.63 2.14 -7.65
CA PRO A 12 -2.70 1.63 -8.67
C PRO A 12 -1.95 2.76 -9.39
N TYR A 13 -0.72 2.49 -9.80
CA TYR A 13 0.14 3.51 -10.42
C TYR A 13 -0.47 4.11 -11.68
N ALA A 14 -1.03 3.29 -12.56
CA ALA A 14 -1.69 3.75 -13.79
C ALA A 14 -2.86 4.69 -13.48
N THR A 15 -3.72 4.34 -12.51
CA THR A 15 -4.82 5.23 -12.09
C THR A 15 -4.31 6.52 -11.46
N ARG A 16 -3.28 6.44 -10.62
CA ARG A 16 -2.64 7.62 -10.00
C ARG A 16 -2.14 8.58 -11.08
N ARG A 17 -1.53 8.06 -12.15
CA ARG A 17 -1.07 8.84 -13.30
C ARG A 17 -2.23 9.56 -13.99
N LYS A 18 -3.33 8.87 -14.28
CA LYS A 18 -4.54 9.47 -14.90
C LYS A 18 -5.13 10.60 -14.05
N GLN A 19 -5.24 10.40 -12.73
CA GLN A 19 -5.72 11.42 -11.80
C GLN A 19 -4.81 12.67 -11.78
N MET A 20 -3.50 12.47 -11.89
CA MET A 20 -2.54 13.57 -12.03
C MET A 20 -2.67 14.29 -13.37
N GLU A 21 -2.76 13.56 -14.47
CA GLU A 21 -2.91 14.12 -15.82
C GLU A 21 -4.17 14.98 -15.92
N GLY A 22 -5.30 14.51 -15.39
CA GLY A 22 -6.53 15.30 -15.33
C GLY A 22 -6.40 16.58 -14.49
N PHE A 23 -5.66 16.54 -13.38
CA PHE A 23 -5.35 17.74 -12.59
C PHE A 23 -4.44 18.71 -13.35
N LEU A 24 -3.37 18.21 -13.97
CA LEU A 24 -2.42 19.02 -14.74
C LEU A 24 -3.06 19.66 -15.99
N ALA A 25 -4.00 18.94 -16.63
CA ALA A 25 -4.78 19.43 -17.76
C ALA A 25 -5.86 20.45 -17.35
N GLY A 26 -6.04 20.72 -16.05
CA GLY A 26 -7.05 21.64 -15.54
C GLY A 26 -8.48 21.11 -15.59
N GLN A 27 -8.66 19.81 -15.82
CA GLN A 27 -9.98 19.15 -15.78
C GLN A 27 -10.48 18.98 -14.33
N MET A 28 -9.55 18.92 -13.38
CA MET A 28 -9.81 18.79 -11.94
C MET A 28 -9.23 19.98 -11.20
N ASP A 29 -10.02 20.62 -10.35
CA ASP A 29 -9.67 21.89 -9.71
C ASP A 29 -8.85 21.74 -8.42
N TYR A 30 -8.96 20.60 -7.75
CA TYR A 30 -8.30 20.34 -6.48
C TYR A 30 -7.97 18.86 -6.31
N VAL A 31 -6.98 18.56 -5.49
CA VAL A 31 -6.54 17.20 -5.17
C VAL A 31 -6.93 16.87 -3.74
N VAL A 32 -7.54 15.71 -3.54
CA VAL A 32 -7.77 15.10 -2.22
C VAL A 32 -6.81 13.93 -2.09
N SER A 33 -5.92 13.97 -1.10
CA SER A 33 -4.91 12.93 -0.95
C SER A 33 -4.62 12.55 0.50
N THR A 34 -4.16 11.31 0.70
CA THR A 34 -3.44 10.92 1.92
C THR A 34 -2.00 11.45 1.90
N ASP A 35 -1.20 11.07 2.89
CA ASP A 35 0.26 11.31 2.94
C ASP A 35 1.03 10.81 1.71
N ALA A 36 0.40 9.99 0.85
CA ALA A 36 0.91 9.60 -0.46
C ALA A 36 1.30 10.77 -1.37
N ILE A 37 0.71 11.97 -1.19
CA ILE A 37 1.12 13.18 -1.92
C ILE A 37 2.57 13.61 -1.61
N GLY A 38 3.07 13.20 -0.44
CA GLY A 38 4.42 13.49 0.02
C GLY A 38 5.49 12.81 -0.83
N MET A 39 5.16 11.79 -1.64
CA MET A 39 6.13 10.94 -2.32
C MET A 39 5.74 10.66 -3.78
N GLY A 40 6.67 10.90 -4.72
CA GLY A 40 6.60 10.34 -6.08
C GLY A 40 5.77 11.08 -7.13
N LEU A 41 5.14 12.22 -6.82
CA LEU A 41 4.35 12.99 -7.79
C LEU A 41 4.78 14.46 -7.86
N ASN A 42 4.96 14.99 -9.07
CA ASN A 42 5.30 16.39 -9.31
C ASN A 42 4.05 17.21 -9.66
N LEU A 43 3.29 17.60 -8.64
CA LEU A 43 2.05 18.36 -8.82
C LEU A 43 2.26 19.85 -8.48
N PRO A 44 1.83 20.78 -9.34
CA PRO A 44 1.86 22.21 -9.04
C PRO A 44 0.76 22.56 -8.03
N ILE A 45 1.07 22.49 -6.74
CA ILE A 45 0.09 22.74 -5.67
C ILE A 45 0.32 24.13 -5.09
N ARG A 46 -0.71 24.98 -5.14
CA ARG A 46 -0.65 26.34 -4.56
C ARG A 46 -0.86 26.36 -3.04
N ARG A 47 -1.75 25.50 -2.55
CA ARG A 47 -2.15 25.45 -1.14
C ARG A 47 -2.40 24.02 -0.69
N ILE A 48 -1.85 23.67 0.47
CA ILE A 48 -2.14 22.42 1.18
C ILE A 48 -3.08 22.71 2.35
N LEU A 49 -4.10 21.88 2.51
CA LEU A 49 -5.05 21.93 3.62
C LEU A 49 -5.06 20.57 4.33
N PHE A 50 -4.53 20.53 5.56
CA PHE A 50 -4.59 19.34 6.41
C PHE A 50 -6.03 19.16 6.92
N MET A 51 -6.67 18.06 6.54
CA MET A 51 -8.01 17.72 7.01
C MET A 51 -8.02 16.97 8.35
N ASP A 52 -6.92 16.27 8.62
CA ASP A 52 -6.67 15.50 9.84
C ASP A 52 -5.19 15.67 10.24
N THR A 53 -4.89 15.57 11.53
CA THR A 53 -3.53 15.67 12.09
C THR A 53 -3.02 14.34 12.63
N GLU A 54 -3.79 13.26 12.46
CA GLU A 54 -3.45 11.91 12.85
C GLU A 54 -3.43 10.96 11.65
N LYS A 55 -2.58 9.94 11.71
CA LYS A 55 -2.50 8.86 10.71
C LYS A 55 -2.49 7.50 11.40
N PHE A 56 -2.93 6.48 10.66
CA PHE A 56 -2.75 5.09 11.05
C PHE A 56 -1.39 4.61 10.52
N ASP A 57 -0.54 4.08 11.38
CA ASP A 57 0.79 3.59 10.99
C ASP A 57 0.86 2.06 10.80
N GLY A 58 -0.29 1.39 10.81
CA GLY A 58 -0.40 -0.06 10.75
C GLY A 58 -0.74 -0.68 12.11
N VAL A 59 -0.47 0.02 13.22
CA VAL A 59 -0.74 -0.46 14.58
C VAL A 59 -1.75 0.43 15.28
N GLU A 60 -1.52 1.74 15.27
CA GLU A 60 -2.39 2.69 15.96
C GLU A 60 -2.57 4.01 15.20
N ARG A 61 -3.54 4.80 15.67
CA ARG A 61 -3.71 6.18 15.23
C ARG A 61 -2.77 7.06 16.06
N ARG A 62 -1.79 7.66 15.40
CA ARG A 62 -0.82 8.57 16.01
C ARG A 62 -0.82 9.93 15.31
N ALA A 63 -0.35 10.95 16.01
CA ALA A 63 -0.12 12.26 15.41
C ALA A 63 0.91 12.19 14.27
N LEU A 64 0.76 13.08 13.29
CA LEU A 64 1.77 13.30 12.24
C LEU A 64 3.08 13.77 12.86
N LYS A 65 4.19 13.18 12.44
CA LYS A 65 5.53 13.62 12.84
C LYS A 65 5.91 14.93 12.14
N PRO A 66 6.78 15.76 12.72
CA PRO A 66 7.26 16.98 12.08
C PRO A 66 7.79 16.78 10.66
N GLU A 67 8.57 15.72 10.43
CA GLU A 67 9.10 15.37 9.11
C GLU A 67 8.00 15.04 8.09
N GLU A 68 6.92 14.36 8.50
CA GLU A 68 5.77 14.04 7.64
C GLU A 68 5.00 15.34 7.30
N ILE A 69 4.82 16.22 8.29
CA ILE A 69 4.19 17.53 8.09
C ILE A 69 5.00 18.37 7.10
N GLN A 70 6.33 18.44 7.27
CA GLN A 70 7.22 19.19 6.39
C GLN A 70 7.24 18.63 4.98
N GLN A 71 7.25 17.31 4.82
CA GLN A 71 7.21 16.65 3.51
C GLN A 71 5.92 16.95 2.74
N ILE A 72 4.76 16.89 3.42
CA ILE A 72 3.46 17.17 2.81
C ILE A 72 3.32 18.68 2.53
N ALA A 73 3.63 19.52 3.52
CA ALA A 73 3.51 20.97 3.40
C ALA A 73 4.48 21.55 2.35
N GLY A 74 5.66 20.96 2.19
CA GLY A 74 6.66 21.34 1.18
C GLY A 74 6.19 21.12 -0.27
N ARG A 75 5.07 20.42 -0.47
CA ARG A 75 4.41 20.36 -1.79
C ARG A 75 3.68 21.65 -2.14
N ALA A 76 3.40 22.53 -1.18
CA ALA A 76 2.79 23.83 -1.43
C ALA A 76 3.83 24.82 -1.96
N GLY A 77 3.49 25.48 -3.06
CA GLY A 77 4.40 26.40 -3.75
C GLY A 77 5.27 25.68 -4.76
N ARG A 78 5.59 26.36 -5.86
CA ARG A 78 6.48 25.84 -6.89
C ARG A 78 7.24 27.01 -7.48
N TYR A 79 8.55 27.01 -7.34
CA TYR A 79 9.40 28.05 -7.89
C TYR A 79 9.11 28.24 -9.39
N GLY A 80 8.82 29.47 -9.80
CA GLY A 80 8.46 29.81 -11.19
C GLY A 80 6.98 29.61 -11.57
N MET A 81 6.12 29.13 -10.68
CA MET A 81 4.66 29.02 -10.92
C MET A 81 3.84 29.62 -9.78
N TYR A 82 4.20 29.30 -8.53
CA TYR A 82 3.64 29.85 -7.30
C TYR A 82 4.79 30.20 -6.35
N ASP A 83 5.20 31.48 -6.34
CA ASP A 83 6.32 31.97 -5.52
C ASP A 83 6.03 31.87 -4.01
N LYS A 84 4.76 31.70 -3.63
CA LYS A 84 4.32 31.50 -2.25
C LYS A 84 3.39 30.30 -2.16
N GLY A 85 3.78 29.32 -1.35
CA GLY A 85 2.93 28.22 -0.92
C GLY A 85 2.14 28.59 0.35
N TYR A 86 0.88 28.14 0.43
CA TYR A 86 0.06 28.32 1.63
C TYR A 86 -0.22 26.98 2.28
N VAL A 87 -0.17 26.94 3.61
CA VAL A 87 -0.52 25.75 4.39
C VAL A 87 -1.59 26.12 5.40
N GLY A 88 -2.66 25.35 5.44
CA GLY A 88 -3.73 25.49 6.42
C GLY A 88 -4.14 24.13 6.97
N ALA A 89 -4.98 24.15 7.99
CA ALA A 89 -5.56 22.96 8.58
C ALA A 89 -7.01 23.24 8.99
N THR A 90 -7.89 22.25 8.85
CA THR A 90 -9.28 22.34 9.34
C THR A 90 -9.34 22.17 10.86
N GLN A 91 -8.39 21.43 11.42
CA GLN A 91 -8.26 21.12 12.84
C GLN A 91 -6.81 21.28 13.27
N ASN A 92 -6.60 21.62 14.55
CA ASN A 92 -5.29 21.64 15.20
C ASN A 92 -4.18 22.35 14.39
N LEU A 93 -4.49 23.55 13.86
CA LEU A 93 -3.52 24.37 13.12
C LEU A 93 -2.26 24.67 13.93
N GLY A 94 -2.37 24.73 15.27
CA GLY A 94 -1.24 24.88 16.18
C GLY A 94 -0.21 23.76 16.03
N ALA A 95 -0.65 22.50 16.01
CA ALA A 95 0.25 21.35 15.81
C ALA A 95 0.93 21.37 14.43
N ILE A 96 0.17 21.68 13.37
CA ILE A 96 0.75 21.81 12.01
C ILE A 96 1.80 22.93 11.97
N ARG A 97 1.50 24.09 12.56
CA ARG A 97 2.46 25.20 12.64
C ARG A 97 3.69 24.83 13.46
N ALA A 98 3.54 24.11 14.57
CA ALA A 98 4.66 23.64 15.36
C ALA A 98 5.53 22.68 14.52
N GLY A 99 4.94 21.64 13.93
CA GLY A 99 5.65 20.65 13.12
C GLY A 99 6.40 21.26 11.92
N LEU A 100 5.85 22.29 11.28
CA LEU A 100 6.51 23.03 10.20
C LEU A 100 7.78 23.77 10.64
N ASN A 101 7.82 24.27 11.88
CA ASN A 101 8.95 25.05 12.40
C ASN A 101 9.95 24.20 13.21
N THR A 102 9.62 22.94 13.47
CA THR A 102 10.51 22.02 14.18
C THR A 102 11.74 21.71 13.34
N VAL A 103 12.93 21.82 13.93
CA VAL A 103 14.16 21.32 13.29
C VAL A 103 14.18 19.79 13.41
N VAL A 104 14.10 19.10 12.28
CA VAL A 104 14.23 17.63 12.23
C VAL A 104 15.71 17.28 12.45
N PRO A 105 16.06 16.49 13.48
CA PRO A 105 17.44 16.10 13.69
C PRO A 105 17.96 15.23 12.53
N PRO A 106 19.27 15.28 12.21
CA PRO A 106 19.86 14.39 11.22
C PRO A 106 19.60 12.92 11.54
N LEU A 107 19.43 12.10 10.51
CA LEU A 107 19.32 10.65 10.68
C LEU A 107 20.58 10.12 11.35
N GLN A 108 20.40 9.38 12.44
CA GLN A 108 21.50 8.82 13.23
C GLN A 108 21.77 7.35 12.91
N GLN A 109 20.83 6.67 12.22
CA GLN A 109 20.88 5.24 12.00
C GLN A 109 20.59 4.87 10.55
N ALA A 110 21.15 3.74 10.12
CA ALA A 110 20.91 3.16 8.79
C ALA A 110 20.51 1.68 8.91
N VAL A 111 19.59 1.22 8.06
CA VAL A 111 19.16 -0.19 8.07
C VAL A 111 20.17 -1.05 7.30
N ALA A 112 20.67 -2.12 7.93
CA ALA A 112 21.51 -3.14 7.33
C ALA A 112 20.73 -4.45 7.17
N GLY A 113 20.61 -4.92 5.93
CA GLY A 113 20.03 -6.22 5.60
C GLY A 113 21.07 -7.33 5.55
N PHE A 114 20.61 -8.57 5.44
CA PHE A 114 21.46 -9.69 5.05
C PHE A 114 21.75 -9.64 3.55
N SER A 115 22.87 -10.23 3.13
CA SER A 115 23.26 -10.34 1.73
C SER A 115 22.98 -11.75 1.20
N ASP A 116 23.07 -11.93 -0.11
CA ASP A 116 22.96 -13.25 -0.77
C ASP A 116 24.02 -14.26 -0.29
N LEU A 117 25.02 -13.83 0.48
CA LEU A 117 25.99 -14.71 1.13
C LEU A 117 25.30 -15.76 2.03
N VAL A 118 24.10 -15.48 2.56
CA VAL A 118 23.31 -16.46 3.33
C VAL A 118 22.99 -17.72 2.55
N LEU A 119 22.95 -17.66 1.21
CA LEU A 119 22.69 -18.80 0.34
C LEU A 119 23.92 -19.71 0.20
N MET A 120 25.13 -19.16 0.33
CA MET A 120 26.39 -19.90 0.21
C MET A 120 26.75 -20.70 1.46
N VAL A 121 26.00 -20.51 2.55
CA VAL A 121 26.22 -21.20 3.81
C VAL A 121 25.60 -22.60 3.74
N ASP A 122 26.36 -23.64 4.09
CA ASP A 122 25.95 -25.06 4.07
C ASP A 122 25.03 -25.43 5.26
N PHE A 123 24.08 -24.57 5.58
CA PHE A 123 23.05 -24.79 6.60
C PHE A 123 21.66 -24.51 6.03
N ASP A 124 20.62 -24.84 6.81
CA ASP A 124 19.24 -24.53 6.46
C ASP A 124 19.00 -23.01 6.41
N LEU A 125 18.28 -22.53 5.40
CA LEU A 125 18.08 -21.09 5.22
C LEU A 125 17.31 -20.44 6.38
N LEU A 126 16.29 -21.13 6.92
CA LEU A 126 15.50 -20.59 8.02
C LEU A 126 16.33 -20.49 9.30
N GLU A 127 17.19 -21.49 9.56
CA GLU A 127 18.16 -21.46 10.66
C GLU A 127 19.17 -20.33 10.47
N VAL A 128 19.76 -20.18 9.28
CA VAL A 128 20.72 -19.11 8.96
C VAL A 128 20.10 -17.74 9.17
N LEU A 129 18.89 -17.50 8.68
CA LEU A 129 18.19 -16.22 8.87
C LEU A 129 17.82 -15.99 10.34
N THR A 130 17.45 -17.03 11.07
CA THR A 130 17.13 -16.94 12.51
C THR A 130 18.37 -16.58 13.33
N GLU A 131 19.50 -17.23 13.08
CA GLU A 131 20.76 -16.90 13.74
C GLU A 131 21.26 -15.54 13.30
N TRP A 132 21.18 -15.22 12.00
CA TRP A 132 21.46 -13.88 11.51
C TRP A 132 20.67 -12.87 12.31
N ASN A 133 19.36 -13.05 12.54
CA ASN A 133 18.53 -12.11 13.31
C ASN A 133 19.05 -11.85 14.73
N LYS A 134 19.57 -12.88 15.40
CA LYS A 134 20.08 -12.79 16.78
C LYS A 134 21.44 -12.09 16.90
N MET A 135 22.22 -12.02 15.82
CA MET A 135 23.56 -11.42 15.87
C MET A 135 23.49 -9.93 16.22
N PRO A 136 24.44 -9.40 17.02
CA PRO A 136 24.49 -7.98 17.30
C PRO A 136 24.76 -7.17 16.02
N THR A 137 24.33 -5.92 15.99
CA THR A 137 24.65 -4.97 14.93
C THR A 137 25.44 -3.81 15.53
N VAL A 138 26.37 -3.28 14.75
CA VAL A 138 27.25 -2.18 15.18
C VAL A 138 26.60 -0.85 14.87
N GLU A 139 26.74 0.12 15.77
CA GLU A 139 26.32 1.51 15.52
C GLU A 139 27.05 2.08 14.28
N PRO A 140 26.39 2.87 13.42
CA PRO A 140 25.02 3.39 13.47
C PRO A 140 23.95 2.46 12.86
N TYR A 141 24.28 1.20 12.59
CA TYR A 141 23.37 0.32 11.86
C TYR A 141 22.32 -0.32 12.76
N VAL A 142 21.11 -0.43 12.23
CA VAL A 142 20.00 -1.22 12.79
C VAL A 142 19.65 -2.32 11.81
N LYS A 143 19.11 -3.43 12.30
CA LYS A 143 18.82 -4.58 11.44
C LYS A 143 17.56 -4.37 10.63
N LEU A 144 17.58 -4.87 9.41
CA LEU A 144 16.37 -5.10 8.65
C LEU A 144 15.46 -6.05 9.44
N ASP A 145 14.18 -5.70 9.55
CA ASP A 145 13.18 -6.63 10.04
C ASP A 145 12.96 -7.75 9.02
N ILE A 146 13.31 -8.97 9.41
CA ILE A 146 13.20 -10.15 8.55
C ILE A 146 12.02 -11.06 8.91
N THR A 147 11.13 -10.60 9.79
CA THR A 147 9.95 -11.36 10.23
C THR A 147 9.10 -11.86 9.05
N ARG A 148 8.96 -11.03 8.02
CA ARG A 148 8.23 -11.39 6.79
C ARG A 148 8.90 -12.56 6.06
N TYR A 149 10.23 -12.54 5.91
CA TYR A 149 10.98 -13.62 5.26
C TYR A 149 10.79 -14.94 5.99
N LEU A 150 10.98 -14.93 7.31
CA LEU A 150 10.79 -16.11 8.17
C LEU A 150 9.36 -16.66 8.04
N THR A 151 8.36 -15.77 8.07
CA THR A 151 6.94 -16.14 7.98
C THR A 151 6.60 -16.80 6.64
N ILE A 152 7.06 -16.21 5.52
CA ILE A 152 6.80 -16.77 4.19
C ILE A 152 7.52 -18.11 4.02
N ILE A 153 8.80 -18.21 4.39
CA ILE A 153 9.58 -19.45 4.27
C ILE A 153 8.97 -20.56 5.14
N SER A 154 8.58 -20.27 6.39
CA SER A 154 7.88 -21.25 7.24
C SER A 154 6.59 -21.75 6.59
N LYS A 155 5.75 -20.84 6.07
CA LYS A 155 4.50 -21.21 5.41
C LYS A 155 4.72 -22.03 4.14
N LEU A 156 5.77 -21.76 3.36
CA LEU A 156 6.13 -22.57 2.20
C LEU A 156 6.40 -24.02 2.61
N ARG A 157 7.17 -24.21 3.67
CA ARG A 157 7.51 -25.54 4.20
C ARG A 157 6.30 -26.25 4.80
N GLU A 158 5.49 -25.55 5.59
CA GLU A 158 4.24 -26.08 6.17
C GLU A 158 3.25 -26.57 5.11
N GLN A 159 3.23 -25.90 3.95
CA GLN A 159 2.40 -26.29 2.81
C GLN A 159 3.03 -27.42 1.96
N GLY A 160 4.22 -27.91 2.32
CA GLY A 160 4.89 -29.03 1.67
C GLY A 160 5.62 -28.68 0.37
N PHE A 161 5.89 -27.39 0.12
CA PHE A 161 6.65 -26.99 -1.08
C PHE A 161 8.11 -27.42 -0.96
N GLN A 162 8.57 -28.26 -1.90
CA GLN A 162 10.00 -28.60 -2.06
C GLN A 162 10.69 -27.56 -2.95
N LEU A 163 11.39 -26.61 -2.33
CA LEU A 163 12.10 -25.51 -2.99
C LEU A 163 13.57 -25.50 -2.56
N THR A 164 14.47 -25.04 -3.43
CA THR A 164 15.86 -24.75 -3.04
C THR A 164 15.94 -23.50 -2.17
N LYS A 165 17.07 -23.28 -1.47
CA LYS A 165 17.29 -22.07 -0.66
C LYS A 165 17.11 -20.79 -1.48
N GLU A 166 17.60 -20.80 -2.71
CA GLU A 166 17.47 -19.68 -3.65
C GLU A 166 16.01 -19.43 -4.01
N GLN A 167 15.23 -20.49 -4.24
CA GLN A 167 13.81 -20.38 -4.57
C GLN A 167 12.98 -19.90 -3.37
N GLU A 168 13.27 -20.40 -2.15
CA GLU A 168 12.64 -19.91 -0.93
C GLU A 168 12.88 -18.41 -0.73
N LEU A 169 14.14 -17.97 -0.89
CA LEU A 169 14.48 -16.56 -0.75
C LEU A 169 13.88 -15.70 -1.87
N ARG A 170 13.88 -16.16 -3.12
CA ARG A 170 13.19 -15.48 -4.24
C ARG A 170 11.69 -15.35 -3.96
N ALA A 171 11.05 -16.41 -3.48
CA ALA A 171 9.63 -16.41 -3.13
C ALA A 171 9.32 -15.39 -2.01
N ALA A 172 10.16 -15.35 -0.97
CA ALA A 172 10.04 -14.41 0.13
C ALA A 172 10.28 -12.94 -0.30
N ASN A 173 11.09 -12.71 -1.33
CA ASN A 173 11.36 -11.38 -1.88
C ASN A 173 10.22 -10.81 -2.76
N ILE A 174 9.27 -11.63 -3.21
CA ILE A 174 8.16 -11.15 -4.05
C ILE A 174 7.29 -10.18 -3.23
N PRO A 175 7.07 -8.94 -3.68
CA PRO A 175 6.29 -7.96 -2.94
C PRO A 175 4.78 -8.20 -3.13
N PHE A 176 4.09 -8.54 -2.04
CA PHE A 176 2.64 -8.60 -1.96
C PHE A 176 2.20 -8.53 -0.50
N ASP A 177 0.93 -8.20 -0.25
CA ASP A 177 0.34 -8.23 1.07
C ASP A 177 -0.07 -9.67 1.45
N GLU A 178 0.72 -10.31 2.31
CA GLU A 178 0.46 -11.67 2.78
C GLU A 178 -0.74 -11.81 3.72
N THR A 179 -1.30 -10.70 4.22
CA THR A 179 -2.49 -10.70 5.08
C THR A 179 -3.78 -10.74 4.28
N GLU A 180 -3.73 -10.30 3.01
CA GLU A 180 -4.87 -10.32 2.09
C GLU A 180 -5.04 -11.73 1.48
N GLU A 181 -6.07 -12.43 1.93
CA GLU A 181 -6.32 -13.84 1.57
C GLU A 181 -6.29 -14.10 0.05
N PRO A 182 -6.95 -13.31 -0.82
CA PRO A 182 -6.93 -13.56 -2.26
C PRO A 182 -5.54 -13.47 -2.90
N LEU A 183 -4.65 -12.59 -2.40
CA LEU A 183 -3.28 -12.48 -2.91
C LEU A 183 -2.43 -13.65 -2.43
N ARG A 184 -2.56 -14.00 -1.15
CA ARG A 184 -1.88 -15.17 -0.56
C ARG A 184 -2.28 -16.47 -1.26
N ALA A 185 -3.57 -16.67 -1.52
CA ALA A 185 -4.07 -17.83 -2.24
C ALA A 185 -3.51 -17.89 -3.67
N LEU A 186 -3.49 -16.76 -4.37
CA LEU A 186 -2.93 -16.65 -5.72
C LEU A 186 -1.42 -16.96 -5.75
N PHE A 187 -0.65 -16.43 -4.80
CA PHE A 187 0.78 -16.70 -4.67
C PHE A 187 1.07 -18.20 -4.52
N PHE A 188 0.39 -18.88 -3.59
CA PHE A 188 0.57 -20.33 -3.41
C PHE A 188 0.07 -21.14 -4.61
N HIS A 189 -0.97 -20.67 -5.30
CA HIS A 189 -1.43 -21.29 -6.54
C HIS A 189 -0.35 -21.23 -7.63
N PHE A 190 0.27 -20.06 -7.85
CA PHE A 190 1.36 -19.91 -8.82
C PHE A 190 2.57 -20.79 -8.48
N LEU A 191 2.93 -20.92 -7.20
CA LEU A 191 3.99 -21.86 -6.79
C LEU A 191 3.69 -23.31 -7.15
N ARG A 192 2.45 -23.77 -6.96
CA ARG A 192 2.05 -25.15 -7.33
C ARG A 192 2.17 -25.37 -8.82
N LEU A 193 1.64 -24.44 -9.63
CA LEU A 193 1.74 -24.51 -11.08
C LEU A 193 3.19 -24.51 -11.56
N HIS A 194 4.03 -23.65 -10.97
CA HIS A 194 5.45 -23.60 -11.29
C HIS A 194 6.16 -24.93 -10.99
N GLN A 195 5.87 -25.57 -9.85
CA GLN A 195 6.43 -26.89 -9.53
C GLN A 195 5.95 -28.01 -10.47
N GLN A 196 4.73 -27.87 -11.00
CA GLN A 196 4.17 -28.79 -11.98
C GLN A 196 4.68 -28.53 -13.42
N GLY A 197 5.45 -27.45 -13.63
CA GLY A 197 5.88 -27.02 -14.96
C GLY A 197 4.75 -26.46 -15.82
N GLU A 198 3.64 -26.05 -15.19
CA GLU A 198 2.49 -25.49 -15.88
C GLU A 198 2.65 -23.98 -16.12
N ALA A 199 2.01 -23.49 -17.18
CA ALA A 199 1.99 -22.07 -17.49
C ALA A 199 1.19 -21.30 -16.42
N LEU A 200 1.66 -20.11 -16.05
CA LEU A 200 0.97 -19.25 -15.11
C LEU A 200 -0.25 -18.62 -15.80
N PRO A 201 -1.48 -18.87 -15.34
CA PRO A 201 -2.65 -18.20 -15.86
C PRO A 201 -2.62 -16.73 -15.44
N GLN A 202 -2.92 -15.84 -16.39
CA GLN A 202 -3.14 -14.45 -16.05
C GLN A 202 -4.38 -14.35 -15.14
N PRO A 203 -4.32 -13.57 -14.04
CA PRO A 203 -5.49 -13.35 -13.21
C PRO A 203 -6.67 -12.80 -14.01
N GLU A 204 -7.84 -13.36 -13.79
CA GLU A 204 -9.08 -12.91 -14.40
C GLU A 204 -9.89 -12.01 -13.45
N LEU A 205 -10.63 -11.07 -14.04
CA LEU A 205 -11.68 -10.32 -13.35
C LEU A 205 -12.95 -11.19 -13.31
N PRO A 206 -13.64 -11.28 -12.16
CA PRO A 206 -14.95 -11.93 -12.11
C PRO A 206 -15.89 -11.37 -13.19
N GLN A 207 -16.47 -12.25 -14.00
CA GLN A 207 -17.35 -11.86 -15.10
C GLN A 207 -18.75 -11.47 -14.62
N GLU A 208 -19.16 -11.96 -13.45
CA GLU A 208 -20.49 -11.76 -12.88
C GLU A 208 -20.45 -10.85 -11.64
N GLY A 209 -21.38 -9.88 -11.59
CA GLY A 209 -21.55 -8.96 -10.47
C GLY A 209 -21.08 -7.52 -10.74
N PRO A 210 -21.47 -6.56 -9.89
CA PRO A 210 -21.02 -5.17 -10.03
C PRO A 210 -19.53 -5.06 -9.71
N ARG A 211 -18.75 -4.52 -10.65
CA ARG A 211 -17.32 -4.22 -10.42
C ARG A 211 -17.20 -3.03 -9.48
N THR A 212 -16.84 -3.30 -8.23
CA THR A 212 -16.62 -2.25 -7.24
C THR A 212 -15.18 -1.75 -7.26
N LEU A 213 -14.94 -0.55 -6.71
CA LEU A 213 -13.59 0.01 -6.60
C LEU A 213 -12.61 -0.95 -5.88
N PRO A 214 -12.95 -1.54 -4.72
CA PRO A 214 -12.09 -2.53 -4.06
C PRO A 214 -11.76 -3.76 -4.93
N ASP A 215 -12.71 -4.23 -5.75
CA ASP A 215 -12.49 -5.40 -6.61
C ASP A 215 -11.48 -5.09 -7.71
N LEU A 216 -11.57 -3.91 -8.33
CA LEU A 216 -10.62 -3.46 -9.34
C LEU A 216 -9.23 -3.20 -8.75
N GLU A 217 -9.15 -2.61 -7.55
CA GLU A 217 -7.88 -2.42 -6.84
C GLU A 217 -7.22 -3.75 -6.45
N LEU A 218 -8.01 -4.71 -5.97
CA LEU A 218 -7.53 -6.08 -5.74
C LEU A 218 -7.05 -6.71 -7.04
N TYR A 219 -7.76 -6.51 -8.14
CA TYR A 219 -7.36 -7.04 -9.43
C TYR A 219 -6.02 -6.47 -9.90
N CYS A 220 -5.79 -5.15 -9.80
CA CYS A 220 -4.48 -4.56 -10.09
C CYS A 220 -3.37 -5.19 -9.25
N ARG A 221 -3.59 -5.40 -7.95
CA ARG A 221 -2.61 -6.06 -7.06
C ARG A 221 -2.35 -7.52 -7.44
N LYS A 222 -3.36 -8.24 -7.93
CA LYS A 222 -3.19 -9.59 -8.51
C LYS A 222 -2.32 -9.57 -9.76
N LEU A 223 -2.52 -8.59 -10.66
CA LEU A 223 -1.68 -8.42 -11.85
C LEU A 223 -0.23 -8.08 -11.48
N ASP A 224 -0.01 -7.25 -10.45
CA ASP A 224 1.33 -6.92 -9.94
C ASP A 224 2.02 -8.15 -9.33
N LEU A 225 1.29 -8.97 -8.58
CA LEU A 225 1.78 -10.23 -8.05
C LEU A 225 2.11 -11.22 -9.17
N TYR A 226 1.25 -11.35 -10.19
CA TYR A 226 1.50 -12.19 -11.37
C TYR A 226 2.80 -11.80 -12.07
N PHE A 227 2.99 -10.52 -12.36
CA PHE A 227 4.23 -10.02 -12.98
C PHE A 227 5.47 -10.27 -12.10
N SER A 228 5.37 -9.92 -10.82
CA SER A 228 6.50 -10.05 -9.88
C SER A 228 6.91 -11.51 -9.69
N PHE A 229 5.92 -12.41 -9.58
CA PHE A 229 6.14 -13.84 -9.49
C PHE A 229 6.81 -14.37 -10.76
N ALA A 230 6.27 -14.04 -11.94
CA ALA A 230 6.82 -14.52 -13.18
C ALA A 230 8.25 -14.04 -13.42
N LYS A 231 8.57 -12.78 -13.10
CA LYS A 231 9.95 -12.27 -13.14
C LYS A 231 10.86 -12.98 -12.16
N ALA A 232 10.41 -13.27 -10.94
CA ALA A 232 11.21 -13.95 -9.93
C ALA A 232 11.53 -15.42 -10.29
N PHE A 233 10.61 -16.10 -10.97
CA PHE A 233 10.74 -17.51 -11.35
C PHE A 233 11.08 -17.74 -12.84
N GLY A 234 11.30 -16.67 -13.61
CA GLY A 234 11.65 -16.75 -15.03
C GLY A 234 10.53 -17.31 -15.91
N CYS A 235 9.27 -17.13 -15.53
CA CYS A 235 8.13 -17.56 -16.31
C CYS A 235 7.85 -16.59 -17.47
N PRO A 236 7.42 -17.08 -18.65
CA PRO A 236 7.05 -16.21 -19.75
C PRO A 236 5.80 -15.39 -19.41
N VAL A 237 5.83 -14.11 -19.76
CA VAL A 237 4.71 -13.17 -19.60
C VAL A 237 4.64 -12.29 -20.83
N ASP A 238 3.42 -12.08 -21.31
CA ASP A 238 3.13 -11.04 -22.29
C ASP A 238 3.05 -9.69 -21.56
N GLU A 239 4.14 -8.92 -21.62
CA GLU A 239 4.24 -7.64 -20.94
C GLU A 239 3.34 -6.56 -21.55
N ASP A 240 3.15 -6.62 -22.86
CA ASP A 240 2.31 -5.65 -23.60
C ASP A 240 0.83 -5.87 -23.24
N ALA A 241 0.36 -7.12 -23.30
CA ALA A 241 -1.01 -7.45 -22.90
C ALA A 241 -1.28 -7.14 -21.42
N LEU A 242 -0.28 -7.34 -20.55
CA LEU A 242 -0.38 -6.98 -19.14
C LEU A 242 -0.47 -5.46 -18.94
N TYR A 243 0.31 -4.68 -19.69
CA TYR A 243 0.27 -3.23 -19.66
C TYR A 243 -1.09 -2.71 -20.12
N ASP A 244 -1.59 -3.18 -21.25
CA ASP A 244 -2.90 -2.81 -21.78
C ASP A 244 -4.00 -3.12 -20.76
N ARG A 245 -3.94 -4.31 -20.14
CA ARG A 245 -4.91 -4.70 -19.11
C ARG A 245 -4.87 -3.78 -17.88
N ARG A 246 -3.69 -3.33 -17.46
CA ARG A 246 -3.55 -2.37 -16.36
C ARG A 246 -4.15 -1.01 -16.72
N GLU A 247 -3.98 -0.56 -17.96
CA GLU A 247 -4.56 0.70 -18.44
C GLU A 247 -6.09 0.63 -18.53
N GLU A 248 -6.66 -0.47 -19.02
CA GLU A 248 -8.11 -0.69 -19.05
C GLU A 248 -8.73 -0.61 -17.65
N VAL A 249 -8.15 -1.33 -16.68
CA VAL A 249 -8.64 -1.32 -15.29
C VAL A 249 -8.46 0.06 -14.67
N ALA A 250 -7.37 0.75 -15.00
CA ALA A 250 -7.14 2.10 -14.52
C ALA A 250 -8.21 3.08 -15.03
N GLU A 251 -8.71 2.93 -16.26
CA GLU A 251 -9.85 3.70 -16.76
C GLU A 251 -11.14 3.38 -16.02
N GLU A 252 -11.44 2.09 -15.78
CA GLU A 252 -12.63 1.70 -15.00
C GLU A 252 -12.60 2.30 -13.58
N ILE A 253 -11.44 2.27 -12.93
CA ILE A 253 -11.26 2.90 -11.61
C ILE A 253 -11.44 4.42 -11.73
N ASN A 254 -10.84 5.05 -12.74
CA ASN A 254 -10.92 6.49 -12.96
C ASN A 254 -12.37 6.97 -13.14
N GLU A 255 -13.15 6.25 -13.96
CA GLU A 255 -14.59 6.49 -14.15
C GLU A 255 -15.38 6.39 -12.85
N ILE A 256 -15.06 5.39 -12.02
CA ILE A 256 -15.68 5.25 -10.70
C ILE A 256 -15.33 6.44 -9.80
N LEU A 257 -14.06 6.86 -9.77
CA LEU A 257 -13.61 8.00 -8.99
C LEU A 257 -14.26 9.30 -9.46
N LEU A 258 -14.46 9.50 -10.76
CA LEU A 258 -15.04 10.74 -11.27
C LEU A 258 -16.56 10.81 -11.09
N HIS A 259 -17.26 9.70 -11.33
CA HIS A 259 -18.71 9.73 -11.50
C HIS A 259 -19.50 8.96 -10.45
N ARG A 260 -18.88 8.02 -9.73
CA ARG A 260 -19.60 7.04 -8.90
C ARG A 260 -19.17 6.99 -7.44
N LEU A 261 -18.25 7.85 -7.00
CA LEU A 261 -17.79 7.89 -5.60
C LEU A 261 -18.93 7.90 -4.58
N LYS A 262 -19.96 8.72 -4.79
CA LYS A 262 -21.10 8.80 -3.86
C LYS A 262 -21.84 7.47 -3.69
N ASN A 263 -21.84 6.63 -4.72
CA ASN A 263 -22.46 5.32 -4.69
C ASN A 263 -21.55 4.24 -4.09
N ASN A 264 -20.25 4.52 -3.95
CA ASN A 264 -19.25 3.65 -3.32
C ASN A 264 -18.92 4.03 -1.87
N ILE A 265 -19.50 5.12 -1.35
CA ILE A 265 -19.43 5.42 0.08
C ILE A 265 -20.26 4.37 0.81
N ARG A 266 -19.55 3.46 1.48
CA ARG A 266 -20.19 2.49 2.39
C ARG A 266 -20.64 3.24 3.63
N PHE A 267 -21.83 2.94 4.13
CA PHE A 267 -22.35 3.51 5.36
C PHE A 267 -22.40 2.44 6.46
N CYS A 268 -22.22 2.88 7.71
CA CYS A 268 -22.36 2.03 8.88
C CYS A 268 -23.80 1.52 8.94
N ALA A 269 -23.98 0.20 8.99
CA ALA A 269 -25.29 -0.45 9.03
C ALA A 269 -26.10 -0.11 10.31
N LEU A 270 -25.47 0.45 11.35
CA LEU A 270 -26.13 0.79 12.61
C LEU A 270 -26.43 2.28 12.76
N CYS A 271 -25.49 3.16 12.40
CA CYS A 271 -25.62 4.60 12.63
C CYS A 271 -25.67 5.44 11.34
N GLY A 272 -25.56 4.83 10.16
CA GLY A 272 -25.61 5.53 8.88
C GLY A 272 -24.41 6.44 8.61
N THR A 273 -23.39 6.46 9.46
CA THR A 273 -22.18 7.26 9.23
C THR A 273 -21.37 6.68 8.06
N ALA A 274 -20.86 7.55 7.19
CA ALA A 274 -19.95 7.13 6.12
C ALA A 274 -18.75 6.39 6.73
N LEU A 275 -18.51 5.18 6.25
CA LEU A 275 -17.35 4.38 6.59
C LEU A 275 -16.17 4.86 5.75
N PRO A 276 -14.97 4.99 6.34
CA PRO A 276 -13.75 5.20 5.58
C PRO A 276 -13.60 4.15 4.47
N LEU A 277 -13.00 4.53 3.34
CA LEU A 277 -12.81 3.64 2.17
C LEU A 277 -12.10 2.32 2.55
N HIS A 278 -11.17 2.37 3.50
CA HIS A 278 -10.41 1.21 4.01
C HIS A 278 -11.06 0.48 5.18
N HIS A 279 -12.31 0.80 5.53
CA HIS A 279 -12.97 0.21 6.69
C HIS A 279 -13.45 -1.22 6.38
N HIS A 280 -12.79 -2.20 6.98
CA HIS A 280 -13.21 -3.60 6.92
C HIS A 280 -14.39 -3.85 7.88
N GLY A 281 -15.55 -4.21 7.34
CA GLY A 281 -16.77 -4.51 8.12
C GLY A 281 -17.99 -3.65 7.76
N ARG A 282 -19.16 -4.01 8.27
CA ARG A 282 -20.43 -3.28 8.03
C ARG A 282 -20.71 -2.19 9.07
N LEU A 283 -19.91 -2.09 10.12
CA LEU A 283 -20.14 -1.22 11.27
C LEU A 283 -18.93 -0.34 11.50
N CYS A 284 -19.12 0.95 11.82
CA CYS A 284 -18.00 1.82 12.20
C CYS A 284 -17.38 1.35 13.53
N ASP A 285 -16.13 1.73 13.80
CA ASP A 285 -15.41 1.37 15.03
C ASP A 285 -16.21 1.65 16.31
N ALA A 286 -16.93 2.77 16.36
CA ALA A 286 -17.76 3.12 17.50
C ALA A 286 -18.93 2.14 17.70
N CYS A 287 -19.61 1.74 16.61
CA CYS A 287 -20.69 0.77 16.65
C CYS A 287 -20.17 -0.64 16.93
N PHE A 288 -19.04 -1.01 16.34
CA PHE A 288 -18.38 -2.29 16.57
C PHE A 288 -17.98 -2.47 18.05
N ARG A 289 -17.34 -1.45 18.66
CA ARG A 289 -17.00 -1.47 20.09
C ARG A 289 -18.24 -1.54 21.00
N LYS A 290 -19.33 -0.83 20.65
CA LYS A 290 -20.61 -0.88 21.40
C LYS A 290 -21.24 -2.28 21.34
N GLN A 291 -21.21 -2.93 20.19
CA GLN A 291 -21.76 -4.29 20.04
C GLN A 291 -20.95 -5.32 20.81
N ARG A 292 -19.60 -5.22 20.76
CA ARG A 292 -18.70 -6.11 21.49
C ARG A 292 -18.91 -6.01 23.01
N ARG A 293 -19.10 -4.79 23.53
CA ARG A 293 -19.45 -4.57 24.95
C ARG A 293 -20.83 -5.13 25.34
N ARG A 294 -21.81 -5.13 24.44
CA ARG A 294 -23.14 -5.75 24.70
C ARG A 294 -23.12 -7.28 24.65
N GLY A 295 -22.23 -7.88 23.85
CA GLY A 295 -22.06 -9.33 23.76
C GLY A 295 -21.39 -9.96 24.98
N LEU A 296 -20.45 -9.25 25.61
CA LEU A 296 -19.73 -9.69 26.82
C LEU A 296 -20.54 -9.56 28.14
N GLY A 297 -21.75 -9.01 28.09
CA GLY A 297 -22.65 -8.85 29.24
C GLY A 297 -23.80 -9.86 29.29
N ARG A 298 -23.72 -10.96 28.53
CA ARG A 298 -24.75 -12.01 28.43
C ARG A 298 -24.22 -13.43 28.74
N THR A 299 -23.13 -13.51 29.50
CA THR A 299 -22.64 -14.75 30.13
C THR A 299 -22.61 -14.55 31.63
#